data_AF-A0A2G6J0U0-F1
#
_entry.id   AF-A0A2G6J0U0-F1
#
_cell.length_a   1.000
_cell.length_b   1.000
_cell.length_c   1.000
_cell.angle_alpha   90.00
_cell.angle_beta   90.00
_cell.angle_gamma   90.00
#
_symmetry.space_group_name_H-M   'P 1'
#
loop_
_entity.id
_entity.type
_entity.pdbx_description
1 polymer ?
#
loop_
_entity_poly.entity_id
_entity_poly.type
_entity_poly.pdbx_seq_one_letter_code
_entity_poly.pdbx_strand_id
1 'polypeptide(L)'
;MLKRLTLATATALALSTAGLSAAEYNIDHTHSFVQFKVSHLGVSYVIGNFDVTKGSFTFDGQGSPADQSITIEVSTASLGELTLFGTTKPIEVMVKKIGEGKDPWGGYRAGFEGKVVITPADFGATYNLGPAAKTVELNIIIEGKRK
;
A
#
# COMPACT_ATOMS: atom_id res chain seq x y z
N MET A 1 -18.90 -58.77 -37.81
CA MET A 1 -19.29 -57.34 -37.65
C MET A 1 -18.38 -56.70 -36.62
N LEU A 2 -17.33 -55.98 -37.05
CA LEU A 2 -16.40 -55.28 -36.16
C LEU A 2 -16.70 -53.77 -36.20
N LYS A 3 -17.11 -53.20 -35.05
CA LYS A 3 -17.32 -51.77 -34.85
C LYS A 3 -15.96 -51.06 -34.85
N ARG A 4 -15.77 -50.09 -35.75
CA ARG A 4 -14.62 -49.18 -35.72
C ARG A 4 -14.85 -48.14 -34.61
N LEU A 5 -13.97 -48.11 -33.62
CA LEU A 5 -13.94 -47.08 -32.58
C LEU A 5 -12.94 -46.00 -33.03
N THR A 6 -13.45 -44.83 -33.42
CA THR A 6 -12.63 -43.66 -33.74
C THR A 6 -12.14 -43.00 -32.45
N LEU A 7 -10.82 -42.91 -32.30
CA LEU A 7 -10.16 -42.21 -31.18
C LEU A 7 -10.06 -40.73 -31.54
N ALA A 8 -10.91 -39.89 -30.97
CA ALA A 8 -10.81 -38.44 -31.09
C ALA A 8 -9.66 -37.95 -30.19
N THR A 9 -8.61 -37.38 -30.79
CA THR A 9 -7.53 -36.74 -30.05
C THR A 9 -7.98 -35.34 -29.67
N ALA A 10 -8.31 -35.12 -28.40
CA ALA A 10 -8.60 -33.78 -27.88
C ALA A 10 -7.27 -33.06 -27.60
N THR A 11 -6.89 -32.14 -28.48
CA THR A 11 -5.77 -31.23 -28.22
C THR A 11 -6.21 -30.23 -27.15
N ALA A 12 -5.81 -30.45 -25.90
CA ALA A 12 -5.99 -29.45 -24.85
C ALA A 12 -5.09 -28.25 -25.18
N LEU A 13 -5.70 -27.14 -25.59
CA LEU A 13 -5.02 -25.86 -25.71
C LEU A 13 -4.65 -25.41 -24.29
N ALA A 14 -3.40 -25.60 -23.88
CA ALA A 14 -2.91 -25.04 -22.63
C ALA A 14 -2.95 -23.52 -22.76
N LEU A 15 -3.97 -22.91 -22.16
CA LEU A 15 -4.06 -21.45 -22.02
C LEU A 15 -2.93 -21.04 -21.08
N SER A 16 -1.82 -20.54 -21.63
CA SER A 16 -0.73 -19.98 -20.84
C SER A 16 -1.27 -18.75 -20.11
N THR A 17 -1.55 -18.87 -18.82
CA THR A 17 -1.62 -17.71 -17.94
C THR A 17 -0.20 -17.18 -17.82
N ALA A 18 0.24 -16.38 -18.80
CA ALA A 18 1.38 -15.49 -18.59
C ALA A 18 0.95 -14.52 -17.49
N GLY A 19 1.21 -14.91 -16.23
CA GLY A 19 0.99 -14.03 -15.10
C GLY A 19 1.81 -12.78 -15.37
N LEU A 20 1.14 -11.62 -15.48
CA LEU A 20 1.88 -10.37 -15.43
C LEU A 20 2.60 -10.36 -14.09
N SER A 21 3.93 -10.34 -14.13
CA SER A 21 4.75 -10.24 -12.93
C SER A 21 4.61 -8.82 -12.38
N ALA A 22 4.30 -8.72 -11.08
CA ALA A 22 4.24 -7.45 -10.38
C ALA A 22 5.56 -6.69 -10.54
N ALA A 23 5.48 -5.43 -10.96
CA ALA A 23 6.65 -4.59 -11.14
C ALA A 23 7.09 -4.00 -9.80
N GLU A 24 8.39 -3.92 -9.57
CA GLU A 24 8.97 -3.31 -8.37
C GLU A 24 9.18 -1.80 -8.55
N TYR A 25 8.88 -1.03 -7.51
CA TYR A 25 9.02 0.42 -7.45
C TYR A 25 9.82 0.81 -6.21
N ASN A 26 10.76 1.75 -6.36
CA ASN A 26 11.36 2.46 -5.24
C ASN A 26 10.48 3.66 -4.90
N ILE A 27 10.20 3.86 -3.62
CA ILE A 27 9.46 5.04 -3.15
C ILE A 27 10.27 6.30 -3.45
N ASP A 28 9.63 7.27 -4.08
CA ASP A 28 10.15 8.62 -4.22
C ASP A 28 9.85 9.39 -2.93
N HIS A 29 10.86 9.50 -2.07
CA HIS A 29 10.76 10.19 -0.78
C HIS A 29 10.36 11.67 -0.90
N THR A 30 10.60 12.33 -2.03
CA THR A 30 10.26 13.74 -2.24
C THR A 30 8.78 13.91 -2.59
N HIS A 31 8.16 12.86 -3.15
CA HIS A 31 6.76 12.86 -3.59
C HIS A 31 5.87 11.91 -2.77
N SER A 32 6.33 11.56 -1.57
CA SER A 32 5.65 10.64 -0.67
C SER A 32 5.60 11.22 0.74
N PHE A 33 4.43 11.17 1.37
CA PHE A 33 4.24 11.70 2.72
C PHE A 33 3.15 10.96 3.48
N VAL A 34 3.28 10.94 4.80
CA VAL A 34 2.22 10.49 5.71
C VAL A 34 1.83 11.67 6.58
N GLN A 35 0.62 12.19 6.41
CA GLN A 35 0.07 13.22 7.26
C GLN A 35 -0.76 12.61 8.37
N PHE A 36 -0.51 13.00 9.62
CA PHE A 36 -1.38 12.67 10.72
C PHE A 36 -2.31 13.82 11.07
N LYS A 37 -3.53 13.48 11.50
CA LYS A 37 -4.52 14.42 12.03
C LYS A 37 -5.09 13.84 13.32
N VAL A 38 -5.02 14.63 14.39
CA VAL A 38 -5.56 14.27 15.71
C VAL A 38 -6.44 15.41 16.22
N SER A 39 -7.55 15.05 16.88
CA SER A 39 -8.42 16.04 17.53
C SER A 39 -7.70 16.74 18.68
N HIS A 40 -7.92 18.04 18.82
CA HIS A 40 -7.45 18.83 19.95
C HIS A 40 -8.66 19.36 20.71
N LEU A 41 -8.96 18.71 21.83
CA LEU A 41 -10.08 19.01 22.74
C LEU A 41 -11.47 18.99 22.06
N GLY A 42 -11.61 18.38 20.88
CA GLY A 42 -12.88 18.32 20.14
C GLY A 42 -13.28 19.63 19.44
N VAL A 43 -12.42 20.66 19.47
CA VAL A 43 -12.71 21.99 18.89
C VAL A 43 -11.86 22.30 17.66
N SER A 44 -10.74 21.59 17.48
CA SER A 44 -9.77 21.82 16.41
C SER A 44 -8.95 20.56 16.13
N TYR A 45 -7.97 20.67 15.23
CA TYR A 45 -7.07 19.56 14.89
C TYR A 45 -5.60 19.98 15.01
N VAL A 46 -4.76 19.07 15.50
CA VAL A 46 -3.32 19.12 15.28
C VAL A 46 -3.02 18.26 14.05
N ILE A 47 -2.33 18.86 13.08
CA ILE A 47 -1.90 18.21 11.84
C ILE A 47 -0.38 18.26 11.79
N GLY A 48 0.24 17.15 11.42
CA GLY A 48 1.67 17.09 11.17
C GLY A 48 1.99 16.02 10.12
N ASN A 49 3.27 15.93 9.75
CA ASN A 49 3.73 14.99 8.73
C ASN A 49 4.83 14.11 9.30
N PHE A 50 4.86 12.86 8.86
CA PHE A 50 6.02 11.99 8.95
C PHE A 50 6.72 11.97 7.59
N ASP A 51 8.04 12.07 7.62
CA ASP A 51 8.87 11.94 6.42
C ASP A 51 8.92 10.47 6.00
N VAL A 52 8.70 10.22 4.71
CA VAL A 52 8.91 8.91 4.11
C VAL A 52 10.35 8.86 3.61
N THR A 53 11.24 8.25 4.37
CA THR A 53 12.69 8.32 4.06
C THR A 53 13.15 7.30 3.03
N LYS A 54 12.49 6.14 2.95
CA LYS A 54 12.81 5.05 2.01
C LYS A 54 11.64 4.08 1.86
N GLY A 55 11.80 3.14 0.92
CA GLY A 55 10.98 1.94 0.81
C GLY A 55 10.73 1.52 -0.63
N SER A 56 9.99 0.42 -0.78
CA SER A 56 9.65 -0.14 -2.09
C SER A 56 8.36 -0.93 -2.04
N PHE A 57 7.64 -0.96 -3.15
CA PHE A 57 6.43 -1.75 -3.31
C PHE A 57 6.40 -2.47 -4.65
N THR A 58 5.59 -3.51 -4.74
CA THR A 58 5.27 -4.22 -5.99
C THR A 58 3.88 -3.84 -6.45
N PHE A 59 3.72 -3.59 -7.76
CA PHE A 59 2.44 -3.25 -8.37
C PHE A 59 2.33 -3.93 -9.74
N ASP A 60 1.25 -4.68 -9.98
CA ASP A 60 1.08 -5.53 -11.18
C ASP A 60 0.26 -4.89 -12.30
N GLY A 61 -0.23 -3.67 -12.10
CA GLY A 61 -1.05 -2.96 -13.10
C GLY A 61 -2.51 -3.41 -13.16
N GLN A 62 -2.92 -4.43 -12.40
CA GLN A 62 -4.29 -4.97 -12.37
C GLN A 62 -4.91 -4.85 -10.97
N GLY A 63 -6.24 -4.90 -10.90
CA GLY A 63 -6.98 -4.87 -9.64
C GLY A 63 -7.47 -3.49 -9.21
N SER A 64 -8.67 -3.49 -8.64
CA SER A 64 -9.19 -2.35 -7.87
C SER A 64 -8.31 -2.15 -6.63
N PRO A 65 -8.17 -0.92 -6.10
CA PRO A 65 -7.50 -0.53 -4.84
C PRO A 65 -7.58 -1.47 -3.60
N ALA A 66 -8.52 -2.41 -3.58
CA ALA A 66 -8.84 -3.26 -2.44
C ALA A 66 -7.89 -4.47 -2.26
N ASP A 67 -7.13 -4.86 -3.28
CA ASP A 67 -6.39 -6.13 -3.27
C ASP A 67 -4.86 -5.97 -3.24
N GLN A 68 -4.34 -4.76 -3.01
CA GLN A 68 -2.91 -4.47 -3.20
C GLN A 68 -2.25 -3.94 -1.92
N SER A 69 -1.37 -4.75 -1.34
CA SER A 69 -0.51 -4.37 -0.21
C SER A 69 0.63 -3.47 -0.68
N ILE A 70 0.61 -2.19 -0.33
CA ILE A 70 1.75 -1.29 -0.50
C ILE A 70 2.67 -1.47 0.72
N THR A 71 3.91 -1.91 0.49
CA THR A 71 4.95 -1.87 1.52
C THR A 71 5.55 -0.46 1.55
N ILE A 72 5.27 0.30 2.60
CA ILE A 72 5.94 1.57 2.89
C ILE A 72 6.99 1.27 3.95
N GLU A 73 8.26 1.27 3.56
CA GLU A 73 9.35 0.96 4.49
C GLU A 73 9.78 2.20 5.29
N VAL A 74 8.96 2.66 6.23
CA VAL A 74 9.50 3.40 7.38
C VAL A 74 10.01 2.34 8.38
N SER A 75 11.08 1.64 7.99
CA SER A 75 11.72 0.55 8.73
C SER A 75 10.76 -0.40 9.50
N THR A 76 10.08 -1.32 8.79
CA THR A 76 10.05 -2.79 8.99
C THR A 76 9.04 -3.42 8.01
N ALA A 77 9.21 -4.71 7.65
CA ALA A 77 8.91 -5.27 6.33
C ALA A 77 7.54 -5.99 6.20
N SER A 78 6.93 -5.82 5.03
CA SER A 78 5.99 -6.73 4.34
C SER A 78 4.66 -7.09 5.04
N LEU A 79 3.81 -6.09 5.19
CA LEU A 79 2.35 -6.01 4.94
C LEU A 79 1.80 -4.73 5.61
N GLY A 80 2.67 -3.71 5.73
CA GLY A 80 2.43 -2.46 6.45
C GLY A 80 2.66 -2.60 7.94
N GLU A 81 3.87 -2.96 8.41
CA GLU A 81 4.17 -2.77 9.82
C GLU A 81 4.31 -1.27 10.11
N LEU A 82 3.63 -0.81 11.16
CA LEU A 82 3.79 0.53 11.70
C LEU A 82 4.50 0.42 13.04
N THR A 83 5.63 1.12 13.15
CA THR A 83 6.34 1.29 14.42
C THR A 83 6.06 2.68 14.96
N LEU A 84 5.40 2.77 16.11
CA LEU A 84 5.20 4.01 16.86
C LEU A 84 5.50 3.75 18.33
N PHE A 85 6.05 4.76 19.03
CA PHE A 85 6.39 4.68 20.47
C PHE A 85 7.13 3.38 20.89
N GLY A 86 7.97 2.83 20.00
CA GLY A 86 8.74 1.62 20.25
C GLY A 86 7.98 0.30 20.08
N THR A 87 6.70 0.34 19.70
CA THR A 87 5.90 -0.85 19.40
C THR A 87 5.63 -0.96 17.91
N THR A 88 5.87 -2.15 17.36
CA THR A 88 5.61 -2.49 15.96
C THR A 88 4.35 -3.33 15.87
N LYS A 89 3.41 -2.93 15.00
CA LYS A 89 2.19 -3.70 14.71
C LYS A 89 1.86 -3.66 13.22
N PRO A 90 1.25 -4.72 12.67
CA PRO A 90 0.68 -4.65 11.33
C PRO A 90 -0.47 -3.64 11.29
N ILE A 91 -0.53 -2.86 10.22
CA ILE A 91 -1.66 -2.02 9.86
C ILE A 91 -2.10 -2.36 8.43
N GLU A 92 -3.41 -2.40 8.23
CA GLU A 92 -3.97 -2.53 6.89
C GLU A 92 -4.36 -1.14 6.39
N VAL A 93 -3.88 -0.80 5.19
CA VAL A 93 -4.22 0.46 4.54
C VAL A 93 -4.84 0.12 3.20
N MET A 94 -6.12 0.47 3.03
CA MET A 94 -6.73 0.47 1.71
C MET A 94 -6.20 1.66 0.92
N VAL A 95 -5.70 1.38 -0.29
CA VAL A 95 -4.96 2.34 -1.10
C VAL A 95 -5.52 2.43 -2.49
N LYS A 96 -5.89 3.63 -2.91
CA LYS A 96 -6.40 3.91 -4.24
C LYS A 96 -5.27 4.37 -5.16
N LYS A 97 -5.13 3.71 -6.32
CA LYS A 97 -4.27 4.21 -7.40
C LYS A 97 -4.80 5.56 -7.88
N ILE A 98 -3.95 6.57 -7.79
CA ILE A 98 -4.22 7.92 -8.32
C ILE A 98 -3.95 7.92 -9.82
N GLY A 99 -2.81 7.36 -10.23
CA GLY A 99 -2.38 7.29 -11.62
C GLY A 99 -1.02 6.63 -11.78
N GLU A 100 -0.62 6.43 -13.04
CA GLU A 100 0.69 5.89 -13.41
C GLU A 100 1.06 6.32 -14.82
N GLY A 101 2.35 6.30 -15.16
CA GLY A 101 2.79 6.68 -16.50
C GLY A 101 4.30 6.87 -16.63
N LYS A 102 4.73 7.18 -17.86
CA LYS A 102 6.11 7.56 -18.15
C LYS A 102 6.41 8.94 -17.55
N ASP A 103 7.58 9.10 -16.96
CA ASP A 103 8.05 10.39 -16.46
C ASP A 103 8.90 11.13 -17.52
N PRO A 104 9.14 12.45 -17.35
CA PRO A 104 9.93 13.25 -18.30
C PRO A 104 11.40 12.82 -18.47
N TRP A 105 11.91 11.94 -17.60
CA TRP A 105 13.31 11.49 -17.59
C TRP A 105 13.46 10.05 -18.08
N GLY A 106 12.41 9.49 -18.69
CA GLY A 106 12.41 8.14 -19.25
C GLY A 106 12.11 7.02 -18.25
N GLY A 107 11.75 7.36 -17.01
CA GLY A 107 11.27 6.41 -16.01
C GLY A 107 9.78 6.10 -16.15
N TYR A 108 9.27 5.27 -15.24
CA TYR A 108 7.84 4.99 -15.09
C TYR A 108 7.45 5.14 -13.62
N ARG A 109 6.31 5.76 -13.35
CA ARG A 109 5.85 6.08 -11.99
C ARG A 109 4.44 5.57 -11.75
N ALA A 110 4.14 5.27 -10.49
CA ALA A 110 2.81 4.92 -10.02
C ALA A 110 2.54 5.58 -8.67
N GLY A 111 1.38 6.22 -8.54
CA GLY A 111 0.98 6.98 -7.35
C GLY A 111 -0.28 6.43 -6.70
N PHE A 112 -0.31 6.46 -5.37
CA PHE A 112 -1.37 5.90 -4.55
C PHE A 112 -1.74 6.84 -3.39
N GLU A 113 -3.01 6.85 -3.02
CA GLU A 113 -3.53 7.51 -1.81
C GLU A 113 -4.17 6.49 -0.88
N GLY A 114 -3.98 6.62 0.42
CA GLY A 114 -4.57 5.75 1.42
C GLY A 114 -4.97 6.50 2.68
N LYS A 115 -5.88 5.90 3.45
CA LYS A 115 -6.27 6.41 4.76
C LYS A 115 -6.38 5.25 5.74
N VAL A 116 -5.86 5.44 6.95
CA VAL A 116 -6.06 4.53 8.07
C VAL A 116 -6.26 5.31 9.36
N VAL A 117 -7.05 4.76 10.27
CA VAL A 117 -7.24 5.31 11.62
C VAL A 117 -6.59 4.35 12.60
N ILE A 118 -5.71 4.88 13.45
CA ILE A 118 -5.01 4.11 14.47
C ILE A 118 -5.31 4.62 15.86
N THR A 119 -5.08 3.79 16.87
CA THR A 119 -5.10 4.17 18.29
C THR A 119 -3.66 4.20 18.81
N PRO A 120 -3.08 5.37 19.13
CA PRO A 120 -1.69 5.46 19.59
C PRO A 120 -1.36 4.59 20.82
N ALA A 121 -2.32 4.35 21.70
CA ALA A 121 -2.14 3.48 22.86
C ALA A 121 -1.85 2.03 22.46
N ASP A 122 -2.34 1.57 21.30
CA ASP A 122 -2.01 0.24 20.77
C ASP A 122 -0.52 0.13 20.43
N PHE A 123 0.14 1.26 20.21
CA PHE A 123 1.57 1.35 19.92
C PHE A 123 2.41 1.78 21.13
N GLY A 124 1.83 1.87 22.33
CA GLY A 124 2.57 2.19 23.55
C GLY A 124 2.59 3.66 23.95
N ALA A 125 1.78 4.53 23.33
CA ALA A 125 1.58 5.87 23.85
C ALA A 125 0.97 5.82 25.27
N THR A 126 1.60 6.50 26.24
CA THR A 126 1.18 6.48 27.66
C THR A 126 0.44 7.74 28.10
N TYR A 127 0.43 8.78 27.28
CA TYR A 127 -0.20 10.05 27.59
C TYR A 127 -1.70 10.06 27.26
N ASN A 128 -2.48 10.79 28.07
CA ASN A 128 -3.91 10.98 27.85
C ASN A 128 -4.17 12.41 27.34
N LEU A 129 -4.61 12.51 26.08
CA LEU A 129 -4.95 13.79 25.43
C LEU A 129 -6.45 14.13 25.52
N GLY A 130 -7.20 13.37 26.33
CA GLY A 130 -8.64 13.50 26.50
C GLY A 130 -9.46 12.60 25.58
N PRO A 131 -10.78 12.48 25.84
CA PRO A 131 -11.65 11.52 25.17
C PRO A 131 -11.85 11.79 23.67
N ALA A 132 -11.65 13.05 23.23
CA ALA A 132 -11.76 13.43 21.84
C ALA A 132 -10.54 13.02 20.98
N ALA A 133 -9.40 12.74 21.61
CA ALA A 133 -8.10 12.52 20.95
C ALA A 133 -7.62 11.06 21.06
N LYS A 134 -8.56 10.10 21.11
CA LYS A 134 -8.25 8.67 21.25
C LYS A 134 -7.64 8.06 19.99
N THR A 135 -7.95 8.61 18.83
CA THR A 135 -7.52 8.08 17.53
C THR A 135 -6.76 9.13 16.73
N VAL A 136 -5.93 8.64 15.82
CA VAL A 136 -5.18 9.44 14.86
C VAL A 136 -5.53 8.96 13.46
N GLU A 137 -5.93 9.88 12.60
CA GLU A 137 -6.08 9.60 11.17
C GLU A 137 -4.72 9.79 10.50
N LEU A 138 -4.30 8.79 9.73
CA LEU A 138 -3.15 8.86 8.84
C LEU A 138 -3.67 8.95 7.40
N ASN A 139 -3.28 10.02 6.71
CA ASN A 139 -3.48 10.19 5.26
C ASN A 139 -2.13 9.93 4.59
N ILE A 140 -2.11 8.98 3.66
CA ILE A 140 -0.91 8.43 3.07
C ILE A 140 -0.93 8.76 1.58
N ILE A 141 0.12 9.41 1.09
CA ILE A 141 0.36 9.59 -0.35
C ILE A 141 1.72 8.99 -0.66
N ILE A 142 1.75 8.07 -1.61
CA ILE A 142 2.98 7.38 -2.04
C ILE A 142 3.11 7.49 -3.54
N GLU A 143 4.29 7.87 -3.99
CA GLU A 143 4.69 7.75 -5.38
C GLU A 143 5.92 6.85 -5.47
N GLY A 144 5.89 5.89 -6.39
CA GLY A 144 7.02 5.04 -6.69
C GLY A 144 7.57 5.29 -8.07
N LYS A 145 8.89 5.18 -8.22
CA LYS A 145 9.59 5.07 -9.49
C LYS A 145 9.93 3.59 -9.74
N ARG A 146 9.49 3.06 -10.87
CA ARG A 146 9.73 1.67 -11.28
C ARG A 146 11.24 1.41 -11.38
N LYS A 147 11.67 0.25 -10.89
CA LYS A 147 13.06 -0.24 -11.00
C LYS A 147 13.42 -0.58 -12.44
#